data_AF-A0AAD8ZVI1-F1
#
_entry.id   AF-A0AAD8ZVI1-F1
#
_cell.length_a   1.000
_cell.length_b   1.000
_cell.length_c   1.000
_cell.angle_alpha   90.00
_cell.angle_beta   90.00
_cell.angle_gamma   90.00
#
_symmetry.space_group_name_H-M   'P 1'
#
loop_
_entity.id
_entity.type
_entity.pdbx_description
1 polymer ?
#
loop_
_entity_poly.entity_id
_entity_poly.type
_entity_poly.pdbx_seq_one_letter_code
_entity_poly.pdbx_strand_id
1 'polypeptide(L)'
;MSWLFPPELPKAAGRILSNVTFLFVSLSYTAESAIVTAFITFIPKFIESQFGIPASKASIYTGVIIVPSAGVGIVLGGYIIKKLCLGARESAKLAMICSGVSLLCFSTLFIVGCESINLGGINIPYTTGPTLTLTHRNLTGGCNVNCGCRIHEYAPVCGSDGITYFNPCLAGCRRVANDSSGIRNYTDCACVQSRQVISPPNQLQLVIVKTYLNENGHALLGKCSRSCNTLIPFLIFLFIVTFITACAQPSAIIVTLRSVEELERPFALGMQFVLLRTLAYIPTPIYFGAVIDTTCMLWQQDCGVHGSCWEYDVTSFRFVYFGLAASLKFVGFIFIFLTWYSIKYKEEQLVRCPQVLPPPLGTVSELVCHVGGHKSHARTRSCPVFTLRPDLHEQASPTVLNRGPSSQSCPGNTLKAITPAGHARV
;
A
#
# COMPACT_ATOMS: atom_id res chain seq x y z
N MET A 1 -26.47 22.00 23.86
CA MET A 1 -25.60 21.00 23.20
C MET A 1 -24.98 20.13 24.28
N SER A 2 -25.71 19.11 24.69
CA SER A 2 -25.26 18.15 25.69
C SER A 2 -24.88 16.89 24.93
N TRP A 3 -23.59 16.56 24.93
CA TRP A 3 -23.06 15.35 24.33
C TRP A 3 -23.60 14.13 25.08
N LEU A 4 -24.72 13.59 24.60
CA LEU A 4 -25.21 12.28 25.01
C LEU A 4 -24.33 11.24 24.30
N PHE A 5 -23.15 10.94 24.84
CA PHE A 5 -22.51 9.65 24.59
C PHE A 5 -23.30 8.63 25.40
N PRO A 6 -24.10 7.74 24.77
CA PRO A 6 -24.85 6.76 25.53
C PRO A 6 -23.85 5.87 26.30
N PRO A 7 -24.04 5.62 27.60
CA PRO A 7 -23.15 4.78 28.41
C PRO A 7 -23.03 3.32 27.92
N GLU A 8 -23.88 2.93 26.96
CA GLU A 8 -23.84 1.65 26.26
C GLU A 8 -22.74 1.57 25.18
N LEU A 9 -22.25 2.70 24.67
CA LEU A 9 -21.24 2.75 23.62
C LEU A 9 -19.88 2.13 24.03
N PRO A 10 -19.29 2.46 25.19
CA PRO A 10 -18.02 1.86 25.62
C PRO A 10 -18.16 0.36 25.94
N LYS A 11 -19.33 -0.09 26.42
CA LYS A 11 -19.60 -1.52 26.65
C LYS A 11 -19.69 -2.28 25.34
N ALA A 12 -20.41 -1.75 24.35
CA ALA A 12 -20.50 -2.32 23.01
C ALA A 12 -19.11 -2.34 22.32
N ALA A 13 -18.33 -1.27 22.44
CA ALA A 13 -16.96 -1.21 21.93
C ALA A 13 -16.09 -2.29 22.57
N GLY A 14 -16.12 -2.44 23.90
CA GLY A 14 -15.39 -3.47 24.63
C GLY A 14 -15.76 -4.88 24.18
N ARG A 15 -17.05 -5.15 23.92
CA ARG A 15 -17.52 -6.45 23.40
C ARG A 15 -16.94 -6.78 22.02
N ILE A 16 -16.93 -5.82 21.10
CA ILE A 16 -16.42 -6.01 19.73
C ILE A 16 -14.89 -6.15 19.75
N LEU A 17 -14.19 -5.32 20.51
CA LEU A 17 -12.73 -5.39 20.67
C LEU A 17 -12.28 -6.69 21.37
N SER A 18 -13.11 -7.26 22.23
CA SER A 18 -12.87 -8.56 22.84
C SER A 18 -13.05 -9.74 21.87
N ASN A 19 -13.64 -9.52 20.69
CA ASN A 19 -13.74 -10.56 19.67
C ASN A 19 -12.39 -10.74 18.97
N VAL A 20 -11.70 -11.81 19.33
CA VAL A 20 -10.36 -12.17 18.85
C VAL A 20 -10.26 -12.16 17.32
N THR A 21 -11.29 -12.62 16.60
CA THR A 21 -11.30 -12.62 15.13
C THR A 21 -11.32 -11.20 14.56
N PHE A 22 -12.16 -10.31 15.12
CA PHE A 22 -12.24 -8.91 14.72
C PHE A 22 -10.94 -8.16 15.03
N LEU A 23 -10.32 -8.43 16.18
CA LEU A 23 -9.07 -7.79 16.58
C LEU A 23 -7.92 -8.16 15.63
N PHE A 24 -7.71 -9.45 15.34
CA PHE A 24 -6.64 -9.89 14.44
C PHE A 24 -6.81 -9.38 13.01
N VAL A 25 -8.04 -9.41 12.46
CA VAL A 25 -8.28 -8.86 11.11
C VAL A 25 -8.04 -7.34 11.08
N SER A 26 -8.42 -6.64 12.15
CA SER A 26 -8.21 -5.20 12.27
C SER A 26 -6.72 -4.84 12.38
N LEU A 27 -5.94 -5.59 13.16
CA LEU A 27 -4.49 -5.40 13.27
C LEU A 27 -3.76 -5.70 11.95
N SER A 28 -4.15 -6.77 11.25
CA SER A 28 -3.62 -7.06 9.92
C SER A 28 -3.91 -5.93 8.94
N TYR A 29 -5.17 -5.47 8.89
CA TYR A 29 -5.60 -4.37 8.03
C TYR A 29 -4.91 -3.05 8.39
N THR A 30 -4.56 -2.85 9.66
CA THR A 30 -3.78 -1.70 10.14
C THR A 30 -2.35 -1.74 9.61
N ALA A 31 -1.67 -2.88 9.70
CA ALA A 31 -0.33 -3.04 9.14
C ALA A 31 -0.31 -2.78 7.62
N GLU A 32 -1.30 -3.31 6.90
CA GLU A 32 -1.50 -3.06 5.47
C GLU A 32 -1.72 -1.57 5.16
N SER A 33 -2.58 -0.90 5.94
CA SER A 33 -2.87 0.52 5.77
C SER A 33 -1.68 1.42 6.11
N ALA A 34 -0.82 1.00 7.05
CA ALA A 34 0.43 1.69 7.34
C ALA A 34 1.35 1.69 6.11
N ILE A 35 1.51 0.56 5.44
CA ILE A 35 2.32 0.45 4.22
C ILE A 35 1.75 1.33 3.10
N VAL A 36 0.43 1.31 2.89
CA VAL A 36 -0.23 2.18 1.91
C VAL A 36 0.01 3.66 2.24
N THR A 37 -0.07 4.04 3.51
CA THR A 37 0.19 5.42 3.96
C THR A 37 1.64 5.82 3.71
N ALA A 38 2.61 4.94 4.01
CA ALA A 38 4.02 5.17 3.72
C ALA A 38 4.26 5.35 2.22
N PHE A 39 3.59 4.54 1.40
CA PHE A 39 3.73 4.60 -0.05
C PHE A 39 3.19 5.90 -0.63
N ILE A 40 2.02 6.34 -0.18
CA ILE A 40 1.43 7.62 -0.62
C ILE A 40 2.32 8.80 -0.24
N THR A 41 2.95 8.74 0.94
CA THR A 41 3.72 9.87 1.49
C THR A 41 5.15 9.95 0.95
N PHE A 42 5.85 8.82 0.82
CA PHE A 42 7.30 8.83 0.56
C PHE A 42 7.73 8.22 -0.78
N ILE A 43 6.89 7.50 -1.53
CA ILE A 43 7.28 6.99 -2.85
C ILE A 43 7.68 8.11 -3.83
N PRO A 44 6.99 9.27 -3.90
CA PRO A 44 7.43 10.35 -4.80
C PRO A 44 8.86 10.81 -4.47
N LYS A 45 9.16 10.96 -3.18
CA LYS A 45 10.48 11.36 -2.70
C LYS A 45 11.53 10.27 -2.93
N PHE A 46 11.15 9.01 -2.76
CA PHE A 46 11.98 7.86 -3.09
C PHE A 46 12.36 7.87 -4.57
N ILE A 47 11.38 8.05 -5.47
CA ILE A 47 11.63 8.07 -6.91
C ILE A 47 12.51 9.28 -7.29
N GLU A 48 12.24 10.46 -6.73
CA GLU A 48 13.05 11.66 -6.91
C GLU A 48 14.51 11.42 -6.52
N SER A 49 14.74 10.86 -5.33
CA SER A 49 16.09 10.64 -4.78
C SER A 49 16.85 9.50 -5.48
N GLN A 50 16.17 8.41 -5.81
CA GLN A 50 16.78 7.20 -6.38
C GLN A 50 17.11 7.35 -7.87
N PHE A 51 16.15 7.89 -8.63
CA PHE A 51 16.26 7.97 -10.09
C PHE A 51 16.69 9.36 -10.57
N GLY A 52 16.84 10.34 -9.66
CA GLY A 52 17.31 11.68 -10.00
C GLY A 52 16.32 12.46 -10.89
N ILE A 53 15.03 12.12 -10.85
CA ILE A 53 14.00 12.79 -11.63
C ILE A 53 13.37 13.95 -10.84
N PRO A 54 12.86 15.00 -11.50
CA PRO A 54 12.18 16.10 -10.82
C PRO A 54 10.98 15.64 -9.99
N ALA A 55 10.77 16.26 -8.82
CA ALA A 55 9.68 15.94 -7.87
C ALA A 55 8.28 15.93 -8.52
N SER A 56 8.04 16.84 -9.47
CA SER A 56 6.78 16.92 -10.22
C SER A 56 6.53 15.65 -11.05
N LYS A 57 7.53 15.18 -11.81
CA LYS A 57 7.43 13.95 -12.60
C LYS A 57 7.32 12.72 -11.70
N ALA A 58 8.07 12.66 -10.61
CA ALA A 58 7.99 11.57 -9.64
C ALA A 58 6.59 11.44 -9.03
N SER A 59 5.98 12.57 -8.66
CA SER A 59 4.62 12.61 -8.12
C SER A 59 3.58 12.16 -9.15
N ILE A 60 3.73 12.59 -10.42
CA ILE A 60 2.85 12.16 -11.51
C ILE A 60 2.96 10.65 -11.73
N TYR A 61 4.18 10.09 -11.83
CA TYR A 61 4.36 8.64 -12.00
C TYR A 61 3.75 7.86 -10.82
N THR A 62 3.95 8.33 -9.60
CA THR A 62 3.35 7.71 -8.41
C THR A 62 1.82 7.71 -8.49
N GLY A 63 1.21 8.85 -8.82
CA GLY A 63 -0.25 8.96 -8.95
C GLY A 63 -0.82 8.08 -10.05
N VAL A 64 -0.21 8.09 -11.23
CA VAL A 64 -0.66 7.31 -12.41
C VAL A 64 -0.47 5.80 -12.20
N ILE A 65 0.46 5.36 -11.36
CA ILE A 65 0.66 3.94 -11.07
C ILE A 65 -0.21 3.46 -9.90
N ILE A 66 -0.18 4.18 -8.76
CA ILE A 66 -0.83 3.72 -7.54
C ILE A 66 -2.36 3.81 -7.63
N VAL A 67 -2.91 4.90 -8.19
CA VAL A 67 -4.37 5.10 -8.21
C VAL A 67 -5.08 4.07 -9.09
N PRO A 68 -4.68 3.84 -10.35
CA PRO A 68 -5.32 2.83 -11.19
C PRO A 68 -5.09 1.41 -10.68
N SER A 69 -3.88 1.07 -10.21
CA SER A 69 -3.63 -0.27 -9.64
C SER A 69 -4.51 -0.56 -8.43
N ALA A 70 -4.70 0.42 -7.54
CA ALA A 70 -5.60 0.29 -6.40
C ALA A 70 -7.06 0.09 -6.84
N GLY A 71 -7.54 0.90 -7.80
CA GLY A 71 -8.90 0.78 -8.33
C GLY A 71 -9.17 -0.58 -8.97
N VAL A 72 -8.31 -1.02 -9.89
CA VAL A 72 -8.45 -2.32 -10.57
C VAL A 72 -8.31 -3.47 -9.57
N GLY A 73 -7.39 -3.37 -8.62
CA GLY A 73 -7.19 -4.37 -7.57
C GLY A 73 -8.43 -4.55 -6.69
N ILE A 74 -9.00 -3.46 -6.16
CA ILE A 74 -10.20 -3.51 -5.32
C ILE A 74 -11.39 -4.10 -6.08
N VAL A 75 -11.61 -3.66 -7.33
CA VAL A 75 -12.71 -4.18 -8.17
C VAL A 75 -12.52 -5.68 -8.45
N LEU A 76 -11.29 -6.10 -8.79
CA LEU A 76 -10.99 -7.50 -9.03
C LEU A 76 -11.18 -8.36 -7.77
N GLY A 77 -10.69 -7.89 -6.61
CA GLY A 77 -10.86 -8.58 -5.34
C GLY A 77 -12.35 -8.76 -4.98
N GLY A 78 -13.15 -7.71 -5.14
CA GLY A 78 -14.60 -7.78 -4.95
C GLY A 78 -15.29 -8.71 -5.95
N TYR A 79 -14.86 -8.69 -7.22
CA TYR A 79 -15.38 -9.58 -8.25
C TYR A 79 -15.08 -11.06 -7.96
N ILE A 80 -13.86 -11.39 -7.50
CA ILE A 80 -13.47 -12.75 -7.13
C ILE A 80 -14.36 -13.27 -5.98
N ILE A 81 -14.56 -12.46 -4.94
CA ILE A 81 -15.43 -12.82 -3.80
C ILE A 81 -16.86 -13.08 -4.27
N LYS A 82 -17.40 -12.20 -5.13
CA LYS A 82 -18.76 -12.31 -5.65
C LYS A 82 -18.93 -13.53 -6.57
N LYS A 83 -17.99 -13.77 -7.48
CA LYS A 83 -18.08 -14.85 -8.48
C LYS A 83 -17.93 -16.23 -7.85
N LEU A 84 -17.03 -16.36 -6.87
CA LEU A 84 -16.78 -17.63 -6.19
C LEU A 84 -17.68 -17.86 -4.97
N CYS A 85 -18.58 -16.91 -4.65
CA CYS A 85 -19.46 -16.96 -3.49
C CYS A 85 -18.73 -17.35 -2.19
N LEU A 86 -17.59 -16.69 -1.93
CA LEU A 86 -16.69 -17.09 -0.84
C LEU A 86 -17.33 -16.87 0.52
N GLY A 87 -17.29 -17.90 1.37
CA GLY A 87 -17.63 -17.80 2.80
C GLY A 87 -16.58 -17.02 3.59
N ALA A 88 -16.81 -16.87 4.91
CA ALA A 88 -15.90 -16.15 5.80
C ALA A 88 -14.52 -16.81 5.89
N ARG A 89 -14.48 -18.15 6.00
CA ARG A 89 -13.25 -18.93 5.89
C ARG A 89 -12.57 -18.64 4.56
N GLU A 90 -13.16 -19.03 3.44
CA GLU A 90 -12.52 -18.91 2.12
C GLU A 90 -12.05 -17.48 1.76
N SER A 91 -12.78 -16.46 2.23
CA SER A 91 -12.37 -15.05 2.10
C SER A 91 -11.11 -14.74 2.89
N ALA A 92 -10.98 -15.24 4.13
CA ALA A 92 -9.74 -15.16 4.89
C ALA A 92 -8.60 -15.96 4.20
N LYS A 93 -8.89 -17.07 3.48
CA LYS A 93 -7.88 -17.79 2.68
C LYS A 93 -7.31 -16.89 1.61
N LEU A 94 -8.22 -16.26 0.87
CA LEU A 94 -7.88 -15.41 -0.25
C LEU A 94 -7.04 -14.23 0.24
N ALA A 95 -7.45 -13.60 1.35
CA ALA A 95 -6.67 -12.54 1.98
C ALA A 95 -5.25 -12.99 2.37
N MET A 96 -5.10 -14.17 3.00
CA MET A 96 -3.79 -14.74 3.33
C MET A 96 -2.93 -15.00 2.08
N ILE A 97 -3.52 -15.60 1.04
CA ILE A 97 -2.80 -15.91 -0.21
C ILE A 97 -2.32 -14.60 -0.86
N CYS A 98 -3.20 -13.60 -0.99
CA CYS A 98 -2.83 -12.30 -1.54
C CYS A 98 -1.73 -11.61 -0.70
N SER A 99 -1.81 -11.66 0.63
CA SER A 99 -0.80 -11.09 1.52
C SER A 99 0.55 -11.82 1.39
N GLY A 100 0.55 -13.15 1.30
CA GLY A 100 1.77 -13.95 1.09
C GLY A 100 2.42 -13.69 -0.28
N VAL A 101 1.63 -13.62 -1.36
CA VAL A 101 2.14 -13.26 -2.69
C VAL A 101 2.68 -11.83 -2.69
N SER A 102 1.98 -10.89 -2.04
CA SER A 102 2.45 -9.52 -1.87
C SER A 102 3.82 -9.48 -1.18
N LEU A 103 4.01 -10.22 -0.09
CA LEU A 103 5.29 -10.31 0.63
C LEU A 103 6.44 -10.79 -0.26
N LEU A 104 6.20 -11.79 -1.11
CA LEU A 104 7.19 -12.25 -2.10
C LEU A 104 7.52 -11.17 -3.13
N CYS A 105 6.50 -10.46 -3.64
CA CYS A 105 6.71 -9.35 -4.57
C CYS A 105 7.44 -8.16 -3.91
N PHE A 106 7.25 -7.90 -2.62
CA PHE A 106 8.03 -6.87 -1.90
C PHE A 106 9.52 -7.18 -1.92
N SER A 107 9.91 -8.46 -1.91
CA SER A 107 11.31 -8.89 -1.98
C SER A 107 11.98 -8.48 -3.31
N THR A 108 11.22 -8.40 -4.41
CA THR A 108 11.78 -7.98 -5.71
C THR A 108 12.10 -6.48 -5.74
N LEU A 109 11.38 -5.66 -4.97
CA LEU A 109 11.63 -4.21 -4.84
C LEU A 109 12.97 -3.90 -4.14
N PHE A 110 13.54 -4.84 -3.37
CA PHE A 110 14.87 -4.67 -2.78
C PHE A 110 15.99 -4.74 -3.83
N ILE A 111 15.80 -5.57 -4.86
CA ILE A 111 16.84 -5.87 -5.85
C ILE A 111 16.87 -4.77 -6.91
N VAL A 112 15.71 -4.24 -7.29
CA VAL A 112 15.58 -3.18 -8.29
C VAL A 112 15.93 -1.83 -7.66
N GLY A 113 17.15 -1.35 -7.91
CA GLY A 113 17.55 0.01 -7.57
C GLY A 113 18.63 0.51 -8.52
N CYS A 114 19.13 1.71 -8.23
CA CYS A 114 20.22 2.31 -8.97
C CYS A 114 21.40 2.60 -8.04
N GLU A 115 22.61 2.57 -8.59
CA GLU A 115 23.81 2.94 -7.84
C GLU A 115 23.76 4.42 -7.41
N SER A 116 24.39 4.73 -6.28
CA SER A 116 24.47 6.09 -5.70
C SER A 116 25.16 7.10 -6.61
N ILE A 117 24.75 8.38 -6.56
CA ILE A 117 25.50 9.46 -7.22
C ILE A 117 26.89 9.52 -6.58
N ASN A 118 27.89 9.71 -7.44
CA ASN A 118 29.22 10.08 -7.03
C ASN A 118 29.25 11.57 -6.72
N LEU A 119 29.25 11.90 -5.42
CA LEU A 119 29.40 13.26 -4.89
C LEU A 119 30.87 13.51 -4.52
N GLY A 120 31.48 14.52 -5.12
CA GLY A 120 32.82 14.98 -4.74
C GLY A 120 32.83 15.49 -3.29
N GLY A 121 33.79 15.04 -2.49
CA GLY A 121 33.92 15.37 -1.05
C GLY A 121 33.07 14.53 -0.09
N ILE A 122 32.18 13.68 -0.59
CA ILE A 122 31.33 12.81 0.24
C ILE A 122 31.58 11.33 -0.11
N ASN A 123 31.43 10.94 -1.38
CA ASN A 123 31.65 9.57 -1.85
C ASN A 123 33.01 9.40 -2.57
N ILE A 124 33.57 10.49 -3.11
CA ILE A 124 34.90 10.51 -3.74
C ILE A 124 35.70 11.66 -3.12
N PRO A 125 36.87 11.42 -2.50
CA PRO A 125 37.69 12.49 -1.95
C PRO A 125 38.19 13.41 -3.08
N TYR A 126 38.23 14.72 -2.83
CA TYR A 126 38.76 15.72 -3.76
C TYR A 126 40.26 15.52 -4.10
N THR A 127 40.96 14.64 -3.38
CA THR A 127 42.40 14.40 -3.52
C THR A 127 42.75 12.92 -3.29
N THR A 128 43.55 12.34 -4.17
CA THR A 128 44.28 11.09 -3.93
C THR A 128 45.59 11.39 -3.19
N GLY A 129 45.53 11.51 -1.86
CA GLY A 129 46.70 11.59 -0.98
C GLY A 129 46.66 10.49 0.09
N PRO A 130 47.81 9.98 0.57
CA PRO A 130 47.83 8.88 1.51
C PRO A 130 47.38 9.35 2.89
N THR A 131 46.53 8.54 3.53
CA THR A 131 46.21 8.55 4.97
C THR A 131 45.67 9.85 5.56
N LEU A 132 44.34 10.00 5.63
CA LEU A 132 43.70 10.63 6.79
C LEU A 132 42.35 9.96 7.07
N THR A 133 42.26 9.40 8.27
CA THR A 133 41.09 8.79 8.91
C THR A 133 39.91 9.76 8.89
N LEU A 134 38.82 9.37 8.22
CA LEU A 134 37.70 10.24 7.85
C LEU A 134 36.59 10.16 8.91
N THR A 135 36.65 11.00 9.94
CA THR A 135 35.53 11.20 10.89
C THR A 135 34.78 12.52 10.69
N HIS A 136 35.17 13.34 9.70
CA HIS A 136 34.47 14.58 9.35
C HIS A 136 34.51 14.80 7.83
N ARG A 137 33.33 14.92 7.19
CA ARG A 137 33.19 15.12 5.73
C ARG A 137 33.88 16.43 5.32
N ASN A 138 35.09 16.36 4.77
CA ASN A 138 35.83 17.54 4.31
C ASN A 138 35.43 17.87 2.86
N LEU A 139 34.51 18.84 2.71
CA LEU A 139 34.16 19.42 1.41
C LEU A 139 35.29 20.30 0.83
N THR A 140 36.38 20.48 1.57
CA THR A 140 37.53 21.32 1.22
C THR A 140 38.72 20.44 0.79
N GLY A 141 39.32 20.77 -0.35
CA GLY A 141 40.50 20.12 -0.93
C GLY A 141 41.42 21.15 -1.59
N GLY A 142 42.64 20.76 -1.96
CA GLY A 142 43.66 21.68 -2.49
C GLY A 142 43.22 22.52 -3.70
N CYS A 143 42.23 22.05 -4.46
CA CYS A 143 41.68 22.74 -5.62
C CYS A 143 40.61 23.82 -5.30
N ASN A 144 40.03 23.84 -4.09
CA ASN A 144 38.98 24.79 -3.70
C ASN A 144 39.30 25.60 -2.42
N VAL A 145 40.45 25.35 -1.77
CA VAL A 145 40.86 26.04 -0.52
C VAL A 145 41.01 27.57 -0.65
N ASN A 146 41.32 28.08 -1.84
CA ASN A 146 41.57 29.51 -2.06
C ASN A 146 40.30 30.32 -2.41
N CYS A 147 39.13 29.68 -2.49
CA CYS A 147 37.91 30.33 -2.99
C CYS A 147 37.00 30.90 -1.88
N GLY A 148 37.26 30.63 -0.60
CA GLY A 148 36.42 31.15 0.50
C GLY A 148 34.95 30.71 0.41
N CYS A 149 34.70 29.50 -0.09
CA CYS A 149 33.36 29.04 -0.45
C CYS A 149 32.40 28.95 0.74
N ARG A 150 31.16 29.38 0.52
CA ARG A 150 30.06 29.13 1.46
C ARG A 150 29.64 27.67 1.38
N ILE A 151 29.87 26.92 2.46
CA ILE A 151 29.52 25.50 2.57
C ILE A 151 28.02 25.26 2.83
N HIS A 152 27.25 26.31 3.13
CA HIS A 152 25.81 26.22 3.41
C HIS A 152 24.93 26.47 2.17
N GLU A 153 25.51 26.79 1.01
CA GLU A 153 24.75 27.03 -0.22
C GLU A 153 24.82 25.81 -1.14
N TYR A 154 23.74 25.02 -1.16
CA TYR A 154 23.62 23.85 -2.03
C TYR A 154 23.10 24.24 -3.40
N ALA A 155 23.98 24.16 -4.40
CA ALA A 155 23.71 24.52 -5.79
C ALA A 155 24.44 23.55 -6.71
N PRO A 156 23.99 22.28 -6.80
CA PRO A 156 24.77 21.21 -7.39
C PRO A 156 25.13 21.49 -8.85
N VAL A 157 26.36 21.15 -9.22
CA VAL A 157 26.86 21.23 -10.60
C VAL A 157 27.45 19.89 -11.03
N CYS A 158 27.22 19.52 -12.28
CA CYS A 158 27.77 18.32 -12.88
C CYS A 158 29.07 18.64 -13.59
N GLY A 159 30.19 18.15 -13.07
CA GLY A 159 31.49 18.29 -13.71
C GLY A 159 31.58 17.47 -14.99
N SER A 160 32.47 17.89 -15.90
CA SER A 160 32.81 17.15 -17.12
C SER A 160 33.40 15.75 -16.86
N ASP A 161 33.76 15.46 -15.62
CA ASP A 161 34.20 14.16 -15.11
C ASP A 161 33.05 13.22 -14.72
N GLY A 162 31.80 13.68 -14.81
CA GLY A 162 30.61 12.93 -14.41
C GLY A 162 30.39 12.89 -12.90
N ILE A 163 31.10 13.72 -12.13
CA ILE A 163 30.95 13.84 -10.67
C ILE A 163 30.05 15.05 -10.36
N THR A 164 29.11 14.86 -9.43
CA THR A 164 28.29 15.98 -8.94
C THR A 164 29.01 16.67 -7.78
N TYR A 165 29.20 17.98 -7.91
CA TYR A 165 29.83 18.83 -6.91
C TYR A 165 28.76 19.64 -6.17
N PHE A 166 29.01 19.93 -4.89
CA PHE A 166 28.06 20.58 -4.00
C PHE A 166 27.60 21.96 -4.48
N ASN A 167 28.53 22.77 -4.96
CA ASN A 167 28.28 24.07 -5.56
C ASN A 167 29.43 24.44 -6.53
N PRO A 168 29.26 25.44 -7.43
CA PRO A 168 30.30 25.78 -8.41
C PRO A 168 31.62 26.26 -7.77
N CYS A 169 31.54 26.90 -6.59
CA CYS A 169 32.73 27.34 -5.86
C CYS A 169 33.55 26.15 -5.35
N LEU A 170 32.90 25.14 -4.77
CA LEU A 170 33.52 23.91 -4.29
C LEU A 170 34.01 23.01 -5.43
N ALA A 171 33.49 23.19 -6.64
CA ALA A 171 34.03 22.64 -7.88
C ALA A 171 35.26 23.43 -8.41
N GLY A 172 35.61 24.55 -7.77
CA GLY A 172 36.75 25.40 -8.14
C GLY A 172 36.54 26.22 -9.41
N CYS A 173 35.29 26.45 -9.84
CA CYS A 173 34.97 27.17 -11.06
C CYS A 173 35.15 28.69 -10.92
N ARG A 174 35.84 29.32 -11.87
CA ARG A 174 36.13 30.77 -11.86
C ARG A 174 35.28 31.59 -12.83
N ARG A 175 34.73 30.95 -13.87
CA ARG A 175 33.99 31.63 -14.94
C ARG A 175 32.60 31.05 -15.11
N VAL A 176 31.65 31.91 -15.49
CA VAL A 176 30.26 31.53 -15.81
C VAL A 176 29.97 32.00 -17.24
N ALA A 177 29.51 31.08 -18.07
CA ALA A 177 28.97 31.34 -19.40
C ALA A 177 27.48 30.98 -19.38
N ASN A 178 26.64 31.88 -19.91
CA ASN A 178 25.23 31.59 -20.11
C ASN A 178 25.06 30.90 -21.46
N ASP A 179 24.51 29.69 -21.46
CA ASP A 179 24.09 29.06 -22.71
C ASP A 179 22.72 29.60 -23.15
N SER A 180 22.50 29.62 -24.46
CA SER A 180 21.26 29.98 -25.16
C SER A 180 20.04 29.18 -24.70
N SER A 181 20.25 27.99 -24.12
CA SER A 181 19.23 27.11 -23.54
C SER A 181 18.75 27.53 -22.14
N GLY A 182 19.35 28.57 -21.53
CA GLY A 182 19.07 29.00 -20.16
C GLY A 182 19.83 28.20 -19.09
N ILE A 183 20.65 27.22 -19.49
CA ILE A 183 21.50 26.43 -18.58
C ILE A 183 22.82 27.18 -18.35
N ARG A 184 23.19 27.40 -17.09
CA ARG A 184 24.48 28.03 -16.73
C ARG A 184 25.61 27.02 -16.89
N ASN A 185 26.62 27.38 -17.67
CA ASN A 185 27.83 26.62 -17.88
C ASN A 185 28.98 27.27 -17.09
N TYR A 186 29.60 26.53 -16.18
CA TYR A 186 30.72 26.97 -15.37
C TYR A 186 32.02 26.45 -15.99
N THR A 187 33.01 27.32 -16.16
CA THR A 187 34.30 26.96 -16.79
C THR A 187 35.47 27.34 -15.89
N ASP A 188 36.65 26.80 -16.20
CA ASP A 188 37.86 26.94 -15.38
C ASP A 188 37.64 26.38 -13.96
N CYS A 189 37.15 25.15 -13.89
CA CYS A 189 36.83 24.43 -12.66
C CYS A 189 38.04 23.59 -12.21
N ALA A 190 38.77 24.09 -11.22
CA ALA A 190 40.00 23.48 -10.74
C ALA A 190 39.82 22.09 -10.08
N CYS A 191 38.65 21.79 -9.50
CA CYS A 191 38.41 20.48 -8.90
C CYS A 191 37.85 19.45 -9.88
N VAL A 192 37.44 19.87 -11.08
CA VAL A 192 36.83 18.98 -12.09
C VAL A 192 37.94 18.34 -12.93
N GLN A 193 38.05 17.02 -12.85
CA GLN A 193 39.15 16.31 -13.49
C GLN A 193 38.85 16.00 -14.96
N SER A 194 39.47 16.71 -15.90
CA SER A 194 39.34 16.36 -17.32
C SER A 194 40.06 15.04 -17.62
N ARG A 195 39.30 13.95 -17.85
CA ARG A 195 39.85 12.72 -18.44
C ARG A 195 40.16 12.98 -19.91
N GLN A 196 41.42 13.33 -20.21
CA GLN A 196 41.92 13.24 -21.59
C GLN A 196 42.51 11.85 -21.78
N VAL A 197 41.84 11.00 -22.56
CA VAL A 197 42.41 9.73 -23.02
C VAL A 197 43.39 10.07 -24.14
N ILE A 198 44.67 10.22 -23.80
CA ILE A 198 45.73 10.29 -24.80
C ILE A 198 45.99 8.84 -25.23
N SER A 199 45.50 8.45 -26.39
CA SER A 199 45.86 7.20 -27.05
C SER A 199 47.19 7.42 -27.81
N PRO A 200 48.34 6.92 -27.35
CA PRO A 200 49.50 6.86 -28.23
C PRO A 200 49.23 5.84 -29.34
N PRO A 201 49.60 6.14 -30.60
CA PRO A 201 49.50 5.15 -31.67
C PRO A 201 50.54 4.06 -31.40
N ASN A 202 50.09 2.81 -31.36
CA ASN A 202 50.87 1.58 -31.30
C ASN A 202 51.74 1.34 -30.04
N GLN A 203 51.14 0.75 -29.00
CA GLN A 203 51.52 -0.54 -28.37
C GLN A 203 50.95 -0.65 -26.94
N LEU A 204 50.53 -1.88 -26.59
CA LEU A 204 50.08 -2.42 -25.30
C LEU A 204 49.42 -1.45 -24.29
N GLN A 205 48.11 -1.66 -24.08
CA GLN A 205 47.18 -0.82 -23.31
C GLN A 205 47.48 -0.77 -21.80
N LEU A 206 48.42 0.08 -21.38
CA LEU A 206 48.50 0.59 -20.02
C LEU A 206 47.86 1.98 -19.98
N VAL A 207 46.59 2.06 -19.59
CA VAL A 207 45.88 3.35 -19.43
C VAL A 207 46.37 4.01 -18.14
N ILE A 208 47.51 4.69 -18.20
CA ILE A 208 47.94 5.60 -17.13
C ILE A 208 47.04 6.84 -17.26
N VAL A 209 45.99 6.91 -16.43
CA VAL A 209 45.25 8.16 -16.24
C VAL A 209 46.17 9.12 -15.49
N LYS A 210 47.00 9.88 -16.21
CA LYS A 210 47.65 11.05 -15.62
C LYS A 210 46.58 12.09 -15.37
N THR A 211 46.18 12.17 -14.11
CA THR A 211 45.27 13.17 -13.54
C THR A 211 45.98 14.52 -13.48
N TYR A 212 46.14 15.20 -14.62
CA TYR A 212 46.55 16.60 -14.62
C TYR A 212 45.35 17.42 -14.13
N LEU A 213 45.57 18.25 -13.10
CA LEU A 213 44.73 19.42 -12.77
C LEU A 213 44.76 20.35 -13.99
N ASN A 214 43.93 20.08 -15.00
CA ASN A 214 43.85 20.91 -16.20
C ASN A 214 42.87 22.06 -15.97
N GLU A 215 43.27 23.26 -16.39
CA GLU A 215 42.54 24.53 -16.32
C GLU A 215 41.26 24.60 -17.19
N ASN A 216 40.87 23.48 -17.81
CA ASN A 216 39.77 23.42 -18.77
C ASN A 216 38.59 22.56 -18.28
N GLY A 217 38.53 22.22 -16.99
CA GLY A 217 37.36 21.60 -16.38
C GLY A 217 36.14 22.51 -16.53
N HIS A 218 35.00 21.95 -16.93
CA HIS A 218 33.73 22.66 -16.97
C HIS A 218 32.68 21.88 -16.20
N ALA A 219 31.67 22.59 -15.70
CA ALA A 219 30.56 22.01 -14.98
C ALA A 219 29.24 22.64 -15.41
N LEU A 220 28.19 21.84 -15.59
CA LEU A 220 26.86 22.31 -15.92
C LEU A 220 26.01 22.45 -14.67
N LEU A 221 25.09 23.41 -14.65
CA LEU A 221 24.13 23.54 -13.57
C LEU A 221 23.27 22.26 -13.43
N GLY A 222 23.11 21.80 -12.20
CA GLY A 222 22.30 20.63 -11.86
C GLY A 222 23.14 19.39 -11.53
N LYS A 223 22.45 18.31 -11.16
CA LYS A 223 23.07 17.02 -10.87
C LYS A 223 23.45 16.32 -12.18
N CYS A 224 24.48 15.47 -12.15
CA CYS A 224 24.78 14.65 -13.31
C CYS A 224 23.61 13.69 -13.62
N SER A 225 23.29 13.54 -14.91
CA SER A 225 22.24 12.63 -15.35
C SER A 225 22.65 11.18 -15.08
N ARG A 226 21.72 10.38 -14.56
CA ARG A 226 21.90 8.94 -14.41
C ARG A 226 21.13 8.20 -15.51
N SER A 227 21.82 7.37 -16.27
CA SER A 227 21.22 6.43 -17.21
C SER A 227 20.62 5.24 -16.44
N CYS A 228 19.57 5.47 -15.66
CA CYS A 228 18.97 4.43 -14.82
C CYS A 228 17.91 3.63 -15.60
N ASN A 229 18.31 2.52 -16.23
CA ASN A 229 17.37 1.66 -16.98
C ASN A 229 16.44 0.84 -16.07
N THR A 230 16.61 0.94 -14.74
CA THR A 230 15.81 0.21 -13.74
C THR A 230 14.56 0.98 -13.26
N LEU A 231 14.32 2.21 -13.75
CA LEU A 231 13.11 2.98 -13.42
C LEU A 231 11.83 2.29 -13.90
N ILE A 232 11.78 1.92 -15.19
CA ILE A 232 10.61 1.25 -15.78
C ILE A 232 10.27 -0.07 -15.06
N PRO A 233 11.23 -1.00 -14.84
CA PRO A 233 10.91 -2.22 -14.10
C PRO A 233 10.50 -1.93 -12.66
N PHE A 234 11.08 -0.92 -11.98
CA PHE A 234 10.61 -0.51 -10.65
C PHE A 234 9.14 -0.09 -10.66
N LEU A 235 8.71 0.72 -11.62
CA LEU A 235 7.32 1.16 -11.75
C LEU A 235 6.36 -0.02 -12.03
N ILE A 236 6.80 -1.00 -12.82
CA ILE A 236 6.02 -2.22 -13.09
C ILE A 236 5.88 -3.06 -11.81
N PHE A 237 6.96 -3.28 -11.06
CA PHE A 237 6.89 -4.01 -9.80
C PHE A 237 6.04 -3.27 -8.76
N LEU A 238 6.16 -1.95 -8.69
CA LEU A 238 5.33 -1.11 -7.83
C LEU A 238 3.84 -1.30 -8.19
N PHE A 239 3.48 -1.26 -9.47
CA PHE A 239 2.12 -1.53 -9.94
C PHE A 239 1.61 -2.90 -9.50
N ILE A 240 2.41 -3.95 -9.67
CA ILE A 240 2.03 -5.33 -9.30
C ILE A 240 1.82 -5.43 -7.78
N VAL A 241 2.72 -4.87 -6.98
CA VAL A 241 2.65 -4.91 -5.52
C VAL A 241 1.42 -4.16 -5.00
N THR A 242 1.15 -2.97 -5.52
CA THR A 242 -0.02 -2.18 -5.11
C THR A 242 -1.32 -2.83 -5.57
N PHE A 243 -1.36 -3.37 -6.78
CA PHE A 243 -2.50 -4.12 -7.31
C PHE A 243 -2.86 -5.34 -6.44
N ILE A 244 -1.88 -6.19 -6.11
CA ILE A 244 -2.09 -7.38 -5.28
C ILE A 244 -2.54 -6.98 -3.86
N THR A 245 -1.91 -5.94 -3.29
CA THR A 245 -2.28 -5.42 -1.96
C THR A 245 -3.73 -4.90 -1.96
N ALA A 246 -4.12 -4.17 -3.01
CA ALA A 246 -5.48 -3.64 -3.16
C ALA A 246 -6.52 -4.76 -3.35
N CYS A 247 -6.17 -5.84 -4.05
CA CYS A 247 -7.02 -7.02 -4.23
C CYS A 247 -7.38 -7.72 -2.92
N ALA A 248 -6.51 -7.63 -1.89
CA ALA A 248 -6.78 -8.20 -0.58
C ALA A 248 -7.79 -7.39 0.27
N GLN A 249 -7.99 -6.10 -0.01
CA GLN A 249 -8.79 -5.22 0.84
C GLN A 249 -10.27 -5.65 0.95
N PRO A 250 -10.98 -5.98 -0.15
CA PRO A 250 -12.36 -6.46 -0.06
C PRO A 250 -12.50 -7.73 0.80
N SER A 251 -11.50 -8.61 0.73
CA SER A 251 -11.44 -9.86 1.50
C SER A 251 -11.33 -9.59 3.02
N ALA A 252 -10.55 -8.58 3.42
CA ALA A 252 -10.46 -8.18 4.83
C ALA A 252 -11.77 -7.54 5.34
N ILE A 253 -12.44 -6.74 4.51
CA ILE A 253 -13.72 -6.10 4.86
C ILE A 253 -14.81 -7.15 5.06
N ILE A 254 -14.95 -8.13 4.16
CA ILE A 254 -15.97 -9.17 4.31
C ILE A 254 -15.73 -10.03 5.56
N VAL A 255 -14.47 -10.36 5.88
CA VAL A 255 -14.12 -11.08 7.11
C VAL A 255 -14.50 -10.27 8.34
N THR A 256 -14.24 -8.97 8.33
CA THR A 256 -14.64 -8.06 9.41
C THR A 256 -16.16 -8.06 9.59
N LEU A 257 -16.93 -7.85 8.52
CA LEU A 257 -18.40 -7.82 8.56
C LEU A 257 -19.03 -9.14 9.02
N ARG A 258 -18.40 -10.28 8.69
CA ARG A 258 -18.85 -11.61 9.11
C ARG A 258 -18.43 -11.97 10.54
N SER A 259 -17.47 -11.25 11.11
CA SER A 259 -17.02 -11.47 12.49
C SER A 259 -17.94 -10.87 13.54
N VAL A 260 -18.83 -9.97 13.15
CA VAL A 260 -19.76 -9.24 14.02
C VAL A 260 -21.21 -9.47 13.61
N GLU A 261 -22.13 -9.27 14.55
CA GLU A 261 -23.56 -9.37 14.32
C GLU A 261 -24.06 -8.27 13.36
N GLU A 262 -25.10 -8.56 12.58
CA GLU A 262 -25.65 -7.68 11.53
C GLU A 262 -25.92 -6.25 12.02
N LEU A 263 -26.48 -6.13 13.23
CA LEU A 263 -26.83 -4.85 13.86
C LEU A 263 -25.61 -4.02 14.25
N GLU A 264 -24.45 -4.64 14.47
CA GLU A 264 -23.23 -4.00 14.96
C GLU A 264 -22.23 -3.67 13.84
N ARG A 265 -22.47 -4.11 12.60
CA ARG A 265 -21.54 -3.95 11.48
C ARG A 265 -21.05 -2.52 11.23
N PRO A 266 -21.93 -1.50 11.15
CA PRO A 266 -21.48 -0.13 10.90
C PRO A 266 -20.63 0.42 12.06
N PHE A 267 -20.99 0.04 13.29
CA PHE A 267 -20.23 0.43 14.48
C PHE A 267 -18.85 -0.25 14.50
N ALA A 268 -18.76 -1.54 14.16
CA ALA A 268 -17.50 -2.26 14.03
C ALA A 268 -16.57 -1.65 12.97
N LEU A 269 -17.10 -1.29 11.79
CA LEU A 269 -16.33 -0.57 10.76
C LEU A 269 -15.85 0.81 11.25
N GLY A 270 -16.69 1.54 12.00
CA GLY A 270 -16.31 2.79 12.64
C GLY A 270 -15.16 2.62 13.62
N MET A 271 -15.23 1.59 14.48
CA MET A 271 -14.15 1.27 15.42
C MET A 271 -12.87 0.84 14.71
N GLN A 272 -12.98 0.03 13.66
CA GLN A 272 -11.85 -0.34 12.81
C GLN A 272 -11.20 0.91 12.19
N PHE A 273 -11.99 1.87 11.70
CA PHE A 273 -11.47 3.13 11.16
C PHE A 273 -10.71 3.96 12.20
N VAL A 274 -11.19 4.01 13.45
CA VAL A 274 -10.48 4.66 14.57
C VAL A 274 -9.15 3.96 14.84
N LEU A 275 -9.12 2.62 14.88
CA LEU A 275 -7.88 1.84 15.04
C LEU A 275 -6.88 2.14 13.90
N LEU A 276 -7.35 2.16 12.65
CA LEU A 276 -6.52 2.50 11.50
C LEU A 276 -5.93 3.90 11.60
N ARG A 277 -6.74 4.89 11.97
CA ARG A 277 -6.27 6.27 12.08
C ARG A 277 -5.23 6.44 13.18
N THR A 278 -5.48 5.84 14.33
CA THR A 278 -4.62 5.96 15.52
C THR A 278 -3.33 5.16 15.41
N LEU A 279 -3.39 3.92 14.90
CA LEU A 279 -2.25 3.00 14.86
C LEU A 279 -1.50 2.98 13.54
N ALA A 280 -2.12 3.37 12.42
CA ALA A 280 -1.44 3.42 11.11
C ALA A 280 -1.23 4.85 10.63
N TYR A 281 -2.29 5.62 10.35
CA TYR A 281 -2.16 6.89 9.61
C TYR A 281 -1.29 7.94 10.32
N ILE A 282 -1.46 8.11 11.63
CA ILE A 282 -0.71 9.10 12.41
C ILE A 282 0.76 8.67 12.62
N PRO A 283 1.07 7.47 13.15
CA PRO A 283 2.46 7.12 13.45
C PRO A 283 3.28 6.80 12.19
N THR A 284 2.67 6.33 11.10
CA THR A 284 3.42 5.88 9.90
C THR A 284 4.33 6.96 9.33
N PRO A 285 3.85 8.16 8.99
CA PRO A 285 4.75 9.21 8.49
C PRO A 285 5.86 9.57 9.48
N ILE A 286 5.60 9.47 10.79
CA ILE A 286 6.56 9.82 11.84
C ILE A 286 7.71 8.81 11.87
N TYR A 287 7.41 7.52 12.00
CA TYR A 287 8.49 6.52 12.11
C TYR A 287 9.14 6.20 10.76
N PHE A 288 8.39 6.21 9.63
CA PHE A 288 9.02 6.12 8.31
C PHE A 288 9.91 7.32 8.03
N GLY A 289 9.46 8.54 8.36
CA GLY A 289 10.26 9.76 8.22
C GLY A 289 11.55 9.67 9.05
N ALA A 290 11.44 9.31 10.33
CA ALA A 290 12.60 9.15 11.20
C ALA A 290 13.60 8.10 10.69
N VAL A 291 13.11 6.97 10.15
CA VAL A 291 13.97 5.93 9.56
C VAL A 291 14.62 6.43 8.27
N ILE A 292 13.90 7.15 7.41
CA ILE A 292 14.46 7.74 6.19
C ILE A 292 15.56 8.77 6.54
N ASP A 293 15.35 9.58 7.56
CA ASP A 293 16.30 10.59 8.02
C ASP A 293 17.63 9.99 8.49
N THR A 294 17.65 8.74 8.97
CA THR A 294 18.92 8.03 9.28
C THR A 294 19.83 7.83 8.06
N THR A 295 19.25 7.86 6.86
CA THR A 295 19.98 7.70 5.59
C THR A 295 20.38 9.04 4.98
N CYS A 296 20.10 10.15 5.67
CA CYS A 296 20.46 11.48 5.21
C CYS A 296 21.98 11.66 5.19
N MET A 297 22.50 11.96 4.01
CA MET A 297 23.91 12.31 3.82
C MET A 297 24.12 13.80 4.03
N LEU A 298 23.18 14.64 3.59
CA LEU A 298 23.36 16.08 3.63
C LEU A 298 22.12 16.78 4.14
N TRP A 299 22.23 17.38 5.32
CA TRP A 299 21.19 18.18 5.94
C TRP A 299 21.22 19.62 5.43
N GLN A 300 20.05 20.16 5.12
CA GLN A 300 19.87 21.60 5.04
C GLN A 300 20.12 22.20 6.43
N GLN A 301 20.94 23.24 6.50
CA GLN A 301 21.21 23.98 7.73
C GLN A 301 20.87 25.44 7.52
N ASP A 302 19.82 25.88 8.19
CA ASP A 302 19.42 27.28 8.24
C ASP A 302 19.65 27.78 9.67
N CYS A 303 20.59 28.72 9.84
CA CYS A 303 20.93 29.31 11.15
C CYS A 303 21.25 28.29 12.27
N GLY A 304 21.90 27.17 11.93
CA GLY A 304 22.29 26.13 12.89
C GLY A 304 21.18 25.12 13.23
N VAL A 305 19.98 25.27 12.65
CA VAL A 305 18.88 24.29 12.78
C VAL A 305 18.86 23.37 11.56
N HIS A 306 18.69 22.08 11.80
CA HIS A 306 18.55 21.07 10.75
C HIS A 306 17.15 21.17 10.10
N GLY A 307 17.12 21.41 8.79
CA GLY A 307 15.93 21.45 7.96
C GLY A 307 15.71 20.13 7.21
N SER A 308 15.25 20.21 5.95
CA SER A 308 15.06 19.03 5.10
C SER A 308 16.39 18.38 4.67
N CYS A 309 16.41 17.08 4.39
CA CYS A 309 17.59 16.45 3.82
C CYS A 309 17.69 16.73 2.31
N TRP A 310 18.84 17.22 1.86
CA TRP A 310 19.12 17.50 0.45
C TRP A 310 19.54 16.25 -0.34
N GLU A 311 20.34 15.38 0.26
CA GLU A 311 20.82 14.14 -0.37
C GLU A 311 20.80 12.97 0.60
N TYR A 312 20.26 11.86 0.14
CA TYR A 312 20.20 10.59 0.87
C TYR A 312 21.17 9.58 0.27
N ASP A 313 21.68 8.67 1.09
CA ASP A 313 22.33 7.46 0.58
C ASP A 313 21.25 6.54 0.01
N VAL A 314 21.21 6.45 -1.32
CA VAL A 314 20.19 5.68 -2.03
C VAL A 314 20.22 4.18 -1.70
N THR A 315 21.38 3.62 -1.37
CA THR A 315 21.49 2.18 -1.07
C THR A 315 20.83 1.91 0.27
N SER A 316 21.27 2.64 1.31
CA SER A 316 20.70 2.55 2.64
C SER A 316 19.22 2.91 2.65
N PHE A 317 18.82 4.00 1.96
CA PHE A 317 17.42 4.43 1.85
C PHE A 317 16.55 3.30 1.31
N ARG A 318 16.93 2.64 0.20
CA ARG A 318 16.17 1.51 -0.35
C ARG A 318 16.00 0.38 0.67
N PHE A 319 17.08 -0.03 1.34
CA PHE A 319 17.04 -1.14 2.29
C PHE A 319 16.21 -0.84 3.53
N VAL A 320 16.36 0.35 4.13
CA VAL A 320 15.57 0.69 5.33
C VAL A 320 14.10 0.92 4.99
N TYR A 321 13.81 1.55 3.85
CA TYR A 321 12.44 1.87 3.45
C TYR A 321 11.62 0.61 3.12
N PHE A 322 12.13 -0.23 2.20
CA PHE A 322 11.43 -1.47 1.86
C PHE A 322 11.60 -2.54 2.94
N GLY A 323 12.69 -2.52 3.72
CA GLY A 323 12.89 -3.36 4.91
C GLY A 323 11.79 -3.17 5.95
N LEU A 324 11.51 -1.92 6.28
CA LEU A 324 10.45 -1.55 7.21
C LEU A 324 9.07 -1.92 6.65
N ALA A 325 8.81 -1.68 5.37
CA ALA A 325 7.54 -2.08 4.75
C ALA A 325 7.36 -3.61 4.73
N ALA A 326 8.42 -4.38 4.43
CA ALA A 326 8.39 -5.83 4.40
C ALA A 326 8.21 -6.45 5.79
N SER A 327 8.83 -5.87 6.82
CA SER A 327 8.64 -6.32 8.21
C SER A 327 7.21 -6.06 8.69
N LEU A 328 6.64 -4.88 8.39
CA LEU A 328 5.22 -4.61 8.65
C LEU A 328 4.29 -5.56 7.88
N LYS A 329 4.61 -5.88 6.62
CA LYS A 329 3.87 -6.89 5.85
C LYS A 329 3.93 -8.27 6.51
N PHE A 330 5.10 -8.68 6.98
CA PHE A 330 5.27 -9.97 7.63
C PHE A 330 4.46 -10.05 8.94
N VAL A 331 4.46 -8.98 9.74
CA VAL A 331 3.60 -8.88 10.94
C VAL A 331 2.11 -8.94 10.54
N GLY A 332 1.71 -8.20 9.51
CA GLY A 332 0.36 -8.25 8.95
C GLY A 332 -0.04 -9.65 8.47
N PHE A 333 0.88 -10.38 7.84
CA PHE A 333 0.71 -11.75 7.38
C PHE A 333 0.44 -12.72 8.55
N ILE A 334 1.17 -12.59 9.66
CA ILE A 334 0.93 -13.37 10.87
C ILE A 334 -0.49 -13.11 11.41
N PHE A 335 -0.92 -11.85 11.48
CA PHE A 335 -2.27 -11.53 11.97
C PHE A 335 -3.39 -12.06 11.07
N ILE A 336 -3.24 -12.01 9.75
CA ILE A 336 -4.24 -12.61 8.85
C ILE A 336 -4.23 -14.14 8.93
N PHE A 337 -3.06 -14.75 9.16
CA PHE A 337 -2.96 -16.18 9.45
C PHE A 337 -3.71 -16.57 10.73
N LEU A 338 -3.50 -15.82 11.81
CA LEU A 338 -4.24 -16.02 13.07
C LEU A 338 -5.75 -15.81 12.90
N THR A 339 -6.15 -14.86 12.05
CA THR A 339 -7.56 -14.62 11.70
C THR A 339 -8.17 -15.85 11.03
N TRP A 340 -7.54 -16.36 9.97
CA TRP A 340 -7.97 -17.59 9.30
C TRP A 340 -8.02 -18.78 10.25
N TYR A 341 -6.97 -18.97 11.07
CA TYR A 341 -6.91 -20.05 12.03
C TYR A 341 -8.05 -19.98 13.05
N SER A 342 -8.34 -18.78 13.57
CA SER A 342 -9.46 -18.55 14.51
C SER A 342 -10.81 -18.86 13.88
N ILE A 343 -11.02 -18.50 12.62
CA ILE A 343 -12.25 -18.81 11.88
C ILE A 343 -12.38 -20.32 11.67
N LYS A 344 -11.31 -20.97 11.20
CA LYS A 344 -11.26 -22.42 11.00
C LYS A 344 -11.59 -23.16 12.31
N TYR A 345 -10.98 -22.76 13.42
CA TYR A 345 -11.21 -23.39 14.72
C TYR A 345 -12.66 -23.24 15.20
N LYS A 346 -13.27 -22.05 15.03
CA LYS A 346 -14.68 -21.82 15.36
C LYS A 346 -15.62 -22.68 14.52
N GLU A 347 -15.37 -22.81 13.21
CA GLU A 347 -16.16 -23.69 12.34
C GLU A 347 -16.05 -25.16 12.75
N GLU A 348 -14.84 -25.64 13.06
CA GLU A 348 -14.63 -27.02 13.50
C GLU A 348 -15.31 -27.32 14.83
N GLN A 349 -15.35 -26.37 15.78
CA GLN A 349 -16.12 -26.53 17.02
C GLN A 349 -17.63 -26.60 16.78
N LEU A 350 -18.17 -25.76 15.89
CA LEU A 350 -19.59 -25.80 15.52
C LEU A 350 -19.98 -27.13 14.87
N VAL A 351 -19.09 -27.71 14.05
CA VAL A 351 -19.31 -29.03 13.44
C VAL A 351 -19.18 -30.17 14.45
N ARG A 352 -18.33 -30.03 15.47
CA ARG A 352 -18.12 -31.04 16.53
C ARG A 352 -19.21 -31.02 17.62
N CYS A 353 -19.96 -29.93 17.75
CA CYS A 353 -21.20 -29.86 18.53
C CYS A 353 -22.44 -29.78 17.61
N PRO A 354 -22.76 -30.82 16.80
CA PRO A 354 -24.07 -30.90 16.18
C PRO A 354 -25.09 -31.15 17.28
N GLN A 355 -26.22 -30.43 17.23
CA GLN A 355 -27.30 -30.44 18.19
C GLN A 355 -27.42 -31.74 19.01
N VAL A 356 -27.36 -31.64 20.33
CA VAL A 356 -28.07 -32.60 21.19
C VAL A 356 -29.54 -32.40 20.90
N LEU A 357 -30.06 -33.09 19.89
CA LEU A 357 -31.48 -33.35 19.77
C LEU A 357 -31.87 -34.08 21.07
N PRO A 358 -32.86 -33.61 21.85
CA PRO A 358 -33.42 -34.47 22.87
C PRO A 358 -33.95 -35.75 22.20
N PRO A 359 -33.78 -36.94 22.79
CA PRO A 359 -34.30 -38.18 22.22
C PRO A 359 -35.82 -38.08 22.03
N PRO A 360 -36.41 -38.89 21.12
CA PRO A 360 -37.85 -38.90 20.94
C PRO A 360 -38.45 -39.65 22.14
N LEU A 361 -38.71 -38.96 23.25
CA LEU A 361 -39.54 -39.52 24.29
C LEU A 361 -40.98 -39.12 24.04
N GLY A 362 -41.72 -40.08 23.48
CA GLY A 362 -43.09 -40.25 23.87
C GLY A 362 -43.18 -40.31 25.40
N THR A 363 -44.14 -39.55 25.92
CA THR A 363 -44.83 -39.76 27.20
C THR A 363 -44.00 -39.81 28.50
N VAL A 364 -44.19 -38.72 29.28
CA VAL A 364 -44.36 -38.68 30.74
C VAL A 364 -43.12 -38.97 31.60
N SER A 365 -42.51 -37.92 32.19
CA SER A 365 -42.90 -37.43 33.53
C SER A 365 -42.01 -36.26 33.96
N GLU A 366 -42.56 -35.39 34.79
CA GLU A 366 -41.93 -34.23 35.42
C GLU A 366 -40.61 -34.54 36.14
N LEU A 367 -39.62 -33.63 36.04
CA LEU A 367 -39.03 -33.03 37.25
C LEU A 367 -38.25 -31.73 36.93
N VAL A 368 -38.86 -30.62 37.33
CA VAL A 368 -38.26 -29.47 38.02
C VAL A 368 -36.89 -28.94 37.54
N CYS A 369 -36.92 -27.74 36.94
CA CYS A 369 -36.18 -26.58 37.45
C CYS A 369 -36.67 -25.31 36.74
N HIS A 370 -37.50 -24.51 37.41
CA HIS A 370 -37.62 -23.08 37.15
C HIS A 370 -37.57 -22.34 38.48
N VAL A 371 -36.59 -21.46 38.63
CA VAL A 371 -36.65 -20.34 39.57
C VAL A 371 -37.24 -19.16 38.82
N GLY A 372 -38.42 -18.71 39.26
CA GLY A 372 -38.86 -17.32 39.14
C GLY A 372 -39.59 -16.86 37.87
N GLY A 373 -40.92 -16.73 37.97
CA GLY A 373 -41.59 -15.48 37.60
C GLY A 373 -42.34 -15.38 36.26
N HIS A 374 -43.68 -15.43 36.37
CA HIS A 374 -44.71 -14.81 35.51
C HIS A 374 -45.19 -15.48 34.20
N LYS A 375 -46.50 -15.79 34.23
CA LYS A 375 -47.34 -16.29 33.13
C LYS A 375 -47.69 -15.18 32.12
N SER A 376 -47.71 -15.51 30.83
CA SER A 376 -48.76 -15.05 29.91
C SER A 376 -48.89 -15.99 28.69
N HIS A 377 -50.13 -16.34 28.34
CA HIS A 377 -50.51 -17.22 27.23
C HIS A 377 -50.54 -16.48 25.87
N ALA A 378 -50.17 -17.17 24.78
CA ALA A 378 -50.89 -17.24 23.48
C ALA A 378 -49.99 -17.94 22.43
N ARG A 379 -50.35 -19.14 21.92
CA ARG A 379 -51.24 -19.44 20.76
C ARG A 379 -50.50 -19.45 19.40
N THR A 380 -50.15 -20.68 19.01
CA THR A 380 -50.01 -21.29 17.66
C THR A 380 -50.02 -20.40 16.40
N ARG A 381 -49.05 -20.63 15.49
CA ARG A 381 -49.27 -21.12 14.10
C ARG A 381 -47.97 -21.12 13.29
N SER A 382 -47.60 -22.28 12.71
CA SER A 382 -46.89 -22.34 11.42
C SER A 382 -46.99 -23.73 10.78
N CYS A 383 -47.21 -23.70 9.46
CA CYS A 383 -47.69 -24.74 8.54
C CYS A 383 -46.67 -25.88 8.26
N PRO A 384 -47.11 -27.04 7.70
CA PRO A 384 -46.23 -28.14 7.37
C PRO A 384 -45.49 -27.90 6.04
N VAL A 385 -44.20 -28.20 6.03
CA VAL A 385 -43.38 -28.34 4.82
C VAL A 385 -43.38 -29.82 4.42
N PHE A 386 -43.83 -30.10 3.19
CA PHE A 386 -43.73 -31.40 2.54
C PHE A 386 -42.25 -31.74 2.26
N THR A 387 -41.79 -32.89 2.75
CA THR A 387 -40.56 -33.55 2.28
C THR A 387 -40.94 -34.87 1.62
N LEU A 388 -40.70 -34.99 0.31
CA LEU A 388 -40.79 -36.25 -0.42
C LEU A 388 -39.41 -36.92 -0.43
N ARG A 389 -39.35 -38.18 0.00
CA ARG A 389 -38.17 -39.06 -0.02
C ARG A 389 -38.21 -39.92 -1.32
N PRO A 390 -37.05 -40.28 -1.91
CA PRO A 390 -36.99 -40.95 -3.21
C PRO A 390 -36.88 -42.46 -3.10
N ASP A 391 -37.51 -43.20 -4.02
CA ASP A 391 -37.20 -44.59 -4.41
C ASP A 391 -37.55 -44.72 -5.91
N LEU A 392 -36.56 -44.85 -6.80
CA LEU A 392 -36.01 -46.07 -7.41
C LEU A 392 -36.96 -46.87 -8.34
N HIS A 393 -36.54 -46.91 -9.61
CA HIS A 393 -36.74 -47.94 -10.65
C HIS A 393 -38.11 -48.17 -11.34
N GLU A 394 -38.05 -47.99 -12.68
CA GLU A 394 -38.49 -48.92 -13.73
C GLU A 394 -39.62 -48.47 -14.70
N GLN A 395 -39.17 -48.21 -15.93
CA GLN A 395 -39.76 -48.45 -17.27
C GLN A 395 -41.29 -48.51 -17.47
N ALA A 396 -41.79 -47.64 -18.37
CA ALA A 396 -42.47 -47.98 -19.65
C ALA A 396 -43.60 -46.99 -20.01
N SER A 397 -43.49 -46.41 -21.21
CA SER A 397 -44.59 -45.87 -22.04
C SER A 397 -44.98 -46.96 -23.08
N PRO A 398 -46.10 -46.90 -23.86
CA PRO A 398 -46.91 -45.72 -24.25
C PRO A 398 -48.47 -45.93 -24.34
N THR A 399 -49.18 -44.93 -24.90
CA THR A 399 -50.50 -44.99 -25.63
C THR A 399 -51.79 -45.21 -24.81
N VAL A 400 -53.01 -44.66 -25.07
CA VAL A 400 -53.61 -43.66 -25.99
C VAL A 400 -55.14 -43.53 -25.68
N LEU A 401 -55.75 -42.38 -26.02
CA LEU A 401 -57.16 -42.09 -26.40
C LEU A 401 -58.28 -41.64 -25.39
N ASN A 402 -58.73 -40.39 -25.63
CA ASN A 402 -60.11 -39.87 -25.87
C ASN A 402 -61.24 -39.84 -24.81
N ARG A 403 -61.72 -38.63 -24.47
CA ARG A 403 -63.01 -38.01 -24.95
C ARG A 403 -63.32 -36.68 -24.20
N GLY A 404 -63.60 -35.58 -24.93
CA GLY A 404 -64.35 -34.39 -24.44
C GLY A 404 -65.88 -34.59 -24.61
N PRO A 405 -66.76 -33.55 -24.67
CA PRO A 405 -66.56 -32.08 -24.55
C PRO A 405 -67.69 -31.29 -23.78
N SER A 406 -67.59 -29.94 -23.77
CA SER A 406 -68.69 -28.90 -23.74
C SER A 406 -69.61 -28.79 -22.49
N SER A 407 -70.24 -27.69 -22.07
CA SER A 407 -70.28 -26.22 -22.32
C SER A 407 -71.43 -25.66 -21.44
N GLN A 408 -71.32 -24.46 -20.83
CA GLN A 408 -72.41 -23.52 -20.41
C GLN A 408 -71.80 -22.45 -19.47
N SER A 409 -71.60 -21.18 -19.86
CA SER A 409 -72.51 -20.05 -20.15
C SER A 409 -72.66 -19.05 -18.97
N CYS A 410 -72.34 -17.78 -19.24
CA CYS A 410 -72.35 -16.58 -18.37
C CYS A 410 -73.77 -16.07 -18.00
N PRO A 411 -73.94 -15.02 -17.16
CA PRO A 411 -73.77 -13.60 -17.58
C PRO A 411 -73.06 -12.75 -16.47
N GLY A 412 -72.56 -11.52 -16.61
CA GLY A 412 -72.73 -10.42 -17.57
C GLY A 412 -72.91 -9.11 -16.77
N ASN A 413 -72.01 -8.13 -16.90
CA ASN A 413 -72.36 -6.70 -16.98
C ASN A 413 -71.15 -5.81 -17.37
N THR A 414 -71.49 -4.84 -18.22
CA THR A 414 -70.74 -3.94 -19.11
C THR A 414 -70.40 -2.58 -18.43
N LEU A 415 -69.22 -1.95 -18.60
CA LEU A 415 -68.68 -1.11 -19.72
C LEU A 415 -69.00 0.40 -19.62
N LYS A 416 -68.00 1.27 -19.37
CA LYS A 416 -67.72 2.52 -20.13
C LYS A 416 -66.52 3.35 -19.62
N ALA A 417 -65.78 3.91 -20.58
CA ALA A 417 -64.69 4.88 -20.46
C ALA A 417 -65.17 6.30 -20.84
N ILE A 418 -64.37 7.35 -20.53
CA ILE A 418 -63.89 8.45 -21.42
C ILE A 418 -63.35 9.68 -20.61
N THR A 419 -62.15 10.08 -21.03
CA THR A 419 -61.20 11.23 -20.90
C THR A 419 -61.58 12.66 -20.39
N PRO A 420 -60.56 13.55 -20.18
CA PRO A 420 -60.58 14.76 -19.33
C PRO A 420 -60.66 16.11 -20.08
N ALA A 421 -60.85 17.23 -19.34
CA ALA A 421 -60.41 18.60 -19.69
C ALA A 421 -60.50 19.51 -18.44
N GLY A 422 -59.54 20.44 -18.29
CA GLY A 422 -59.45 21.38 -17.17
C GLY A 422 -60.07 22.77 -17.43
N HIS A 423 -60.22 23.58 -16.37
CA HIS A 423 -60.22 25.05 -16.43
C HIS A 423 -60.03 25.69 -15.03
N ALA A 424 -59.60 26.96 -15.06
CA ALA A 424 -58.88 27.73 -14.04
C ALA A 424 -59.74 28.65 -13.12
N ARG A 425 -59.03 29.41 -12.26
CA ARG A 425 -59.38 30.55 -11.35
C ARG A 425 -59.85 30.12 -9.95
N VAL A 426 -59.40 30.73 -8.85
CA VAL A 426 -58.87 32.09 -8.57
C VAL A 426 -57.55 32.03 -7.83
#